data_AF-A0A8B3RTX2-F1
#
_entry.id   AF-A0A8B3RTX2-F1
#
_cell.length_a   1.000
_cell.length_b   1.000
_cell.length_c   1.000
_cell.angle_alpha   90.00
_cell.angle_beta   90.00
_cell.angle_gamma   90.00
#
_symmetry.space_group_name_H-M   'P 1'
#
loop_
_entity.id
_entity.type
_entity.pdbx_description
1 polymer ?
#
loop_
_entity_poly.entity_id
_entity_poly.type
_entity_poly.pdbx_seq_one_letter_code
_entity_poly.pdbx_strand_id
1 'polypeptide(L)' 'MRNKKLTEETIERQEKVKEWLDTLEGYYGVKITVIAKAVGIHYQNLHNFRKGKRTISEEKLSLLEELLQVKYGKLFEEEL' A
#
# COMPACT_ATOMS: atom_id res chain seq x y z
N MET A 1 9.18 -19.01 13.03
CA MET A 1 7.97 -18.19 12.83
C MET A 1 6.98 -19.01 12.02
N ARG A 2 5.73 -19.16 12.47
CA ARG A 2 4.70 -19.87 11.69
C ARG A 2 4.45 -19.08 10.41
N ASN A 3 4.82 -19.63 9.26
CA ASN A 3 4.33 -19.17 7.96
C ASN A 3 2.82 -19.42 7.95
N LYS A 4 2.03 -18.44 8.41
CA LYS A 4 0.61 -18.38 8.04
C LYS A 4 0.61 -18.13 6.54
N LYS A 5 0.19 -19.14 5.78
CA LYS A 5 -0.06 -18.99 4.34
C LYS A 5 -1.02 -17.81 4.19
N LEU A 6 -0.64 -16.80 3.39
CA LEU A 6 -1.54 -15.69 3.07
C LEU A 6 -2.76 -16.27 2.34
N THR A 7 -3.95 -15.75 2.64
CA THR A 7 -5.14 -16.09 1.85
C THR A 7 -5.05 -15.40 0.50
N GLU A 8 -5.73 -15.94 -0.51
CA GLU A 8 -5.81 -15.32 -1.85
C GLU A 8 -6.31 -13.88 -1.74
N GLU A 9 -7.34 -13.63 -0.92
CA GLU A 9 -7.84 -12.29 -0.59
C GLU A 9 -6.74 -11.35 -0.06
N THR A 10 -5.88 -11.82 0.85
CA THR A 10 -4.79 -10.98 1.40
C THR A 10 -3.72 -10.69 0.35
N ILE A 11 -3.54 -11.58 -0.64
CA ILE A 11 -2.60 -11.38 -1.75
C ILE A 11 -3.17 -10.32 -2.70
N GLU A 12 -4.43 -10.45 -3.11
CA GLU A 12 -5.11 -9.49 -3.99
C GLU A 12 -5.10 -8.07 -3.41
N ARG A 13 -5.42 -7.95 -2.12
CA ARG A 13 -5.36 -6.67 -1.39
C ARG A 13 -3.95 -6.08 -1.38
N GLN A 14 -2.92 -6.90 -1.16
CA GLN A 14 -1.55 -6.43 -1.22
C GLN A 14 -1.15 -5.95 -2.60
N GLU A 15 -1.49 -6.67 -3.68
CA GLU A 15 -1.18 -6.24 -5.04
C GLU A 15 -1.90 -4.94 -5.40
N LYS A 16 -3.19 -4.82 -5.06
CA LYS A 16 -3.96 -3.58 -5.25
C LYS A 16 -3.33 -2.37 -4.57
N VAL A 17 -2.90 -2.53 -3.32
CA VAL A 17 -2.22 -1.44 -2.59
C VAL A 17 -0.88 -1.10 -3.24
N LYS A 18 -0.12 -2.07 -3.76
CA LYS A 18 1.13 -1.79 -4.48
C LYS A 18 0.88 -0.98 -5.74
N GLU A 19 -0.12 -1.35 -6.53
CA GLU A 19 -0.52 -0.62 -7.73
C GLU A 19 -0.88 0.83 -7.40
N TRP A 20 -1.72 1.05 -6.39
CA TRP A 20 -2.05 2.40 -5.92
C TRP A 20 -0.82 3.19 -5.48
N LEU A 21 0.12 2.58 -4.75
CA LEU A 21 1.35 3.24 -4.34
C LEU A 21 2.24 3.59 -5.54
N ASP A 22 2.29 2.73 -6.56
CA ASP A 22 3.05 2.95 -7.78
C ASP A 22 2.43 4.07 -8.63
N THR A 23 1.11 4.08 -8.83
CA THR A 23 0.39 5.16 -9.52
C THR A 23 0.60 6.50 -8.80
N LEU A 24 0.46 6.52 -7.48
CA LEU A 24 0.63 7.75 -6.70
C LEU A 24 2.05 8.33 -6.79
N GLU A 25 3.08 7.49 -6.72
CA GLU A 25 4.46 7.95 -6.82
C GLU A 25 4.86 8.31 -8.26
N GLY A 26 4.49 7.47 -9.23
CA GLY A 26 4.91 7.58 -10.62
C GLY A 26 4.12 8.62 -11.42
N TYR A 27 2.80 8.68 -11.24
CA TYR A 27 1.93 9.56 -12.01
C TYR A 27 1.63 10.86 -11.27
N TYR A 28 1.22 10.76 -10.01
CA TYR A 28 0.81 11.93 -9.21
C TYR A 28 1.96 12.58 -8.42
N GLY A 29 3.16 12.02 -8.44
CA GLY A 29 4.33 12.56 -7.73
C GLY A 29 4.22 12.56 -6.20
N VAL A 30 3.30 11.77 -5.64
CA VAL A 30 3.09 11.66 -4.20
C VAL A 30 4.24 10.89 -3.57
N LYS A 31 4.94 11.52 -2.62
CA LYS A 31 6.07 10.89 -1.94
C LYS A 31 5.60 9.78 -1.00
N ILE A 32 6.15 8.57 -1.17
CA ILE A 32 5.92 7.41 -0.29
C ILE A 32 6.19 7.73 1.19
N THR A 33 7.15 8.63 1.49
CA THR A 33 7.46 9.04 2.86
C THR A 33 6.29 9.73 3.57
N VAL A 34 5.42 10.44 2.83
CA VAL A 34 4.22 11.08 3.39
C VAL A 34 3.19 10.03 3.77
N ILE A 35 2.99 9.03 2.93
CA ILE A 35 2.08 7.90 3.18
C ILE A 35 2.58 7.07 4.35
N ALA A 36 3.87 6.75 4.36
CA ALA A 36 4.52 6.00 5.43
C ALA A 36 4.32 6.67 6.80
N LYS A 37 4.53 7.99 6.87
CA LYS A 37 4.33 8.78 8.09
C LYS A 37 2.87 8.74 8.56
N ALA A 38 1.90 8.83 7.65
CA ALA A 38 0.48 8.83 7.99
C ALA A 38 0.00 7.49 8.58
N VAL A 39 0.57 6.37 8.15
CA VAL A 39 0.22 5.02 8.65
C VAL A 39 1.14 4.54 9.79
N GLY A 40 2.13 5.35 10.16
CA GLY A 40 3.13 4.97 11.17
C GLY A 40 3.97 3.76 10.73
N ILE A 41 4.33 3.69 9.45
CA ILE A 41 5.23 2.69 8.88
C ILE A 41 6.57 3.36 8.59
N HIS A 42 7.68 2.71 8.93
CA HIS A 42 8.99 3.20 8.51
C HIS A 42 9.08 3.21 6.98
N TYR A 43 9.53 4.32 6.37
CA TYR A 43 9.47 4.48 4.91
C TYR A 43 10.16 3.35 4.15
N GLN A 44 11.31 2.86 4.65
CA GLN A 44 12.03 1.74 4.02
C GLN A 44 11.19 0.45 3.99
N ASN A 45 10.35 0.21 5.01
CA ASN A 45 9.47 -0.95 5.06
C ASN A 45 8.34 -0.81 4.05
N LEU A 46 7.73 0.37 3.92
CA LEU A 46 6.69 0.63 2.92
C LEU A 46 7.26 0.52 1.49
N HIS A 47 8.44 1.07 1.25
CA HIS A 47 9.12 0.96 -0.02
C HIS A 47 9.50 -0.49 -0.38
N ASN A 48 9.96 -1.29 0.60
CA ASN A 48 10.24 -2.71 0.37
C ASN A 48 8.97 -3.52 0.14
N PHE A 49 7.87 -3.17 0.80
CA PHE A 49 6.55 -3.75 0.54
C PHE A 49 6.06 -3.46 -0.88
N ARG A 50 6.12 -2.19 -1.30
CA ARG A 50 5.80 -1.77 -2.67
C ARG A 50 6.56 -2.59 -3.72
N LYS A 51 7.85 -2.82 -3.49
CA LYS A 51 8.72 -3.64 -4.37
C LYS A 51 8.55 -5.15 -4.24
N GLY A 52 7.57 -5.64 -3.47
CA GLY A 52 7.36 -7.08 -3.23
C GLY A 52 8.46 -7.77 -2.42
N LYS A 53 9.38 -7.02 -1.81
CA LYS A 53 10.52 -7.56 -1.05
C LYS A 53 10.15 -7.91 0.40
N ARG A 54 8.97 -7.47 0.86
CA ARG A 54 8.52 -7.63 2.24
C ARG A 54 6.99 -7.65 2.29
N THR A 55 6.43 -8.44 3.20
CA THR A 55 5.01 -8.37 3.56
C THR A 55 4.80 -7.38 4.70
N ILE A 56 3.58 -6.83 4.80
CA ILE A 56 3.14 -6.02 5.94
C ILE A 56 2.10 -6.79 6.75
N SER A 57 1.86 -6.36 7.99
CA SER A 57 0.79 -6.95 8.80
C SER A 57 -0.57 -6.55 8.25
N GLU A 58 -1.57 -7.37 8.53
CA GLU A 58 -2.97 -7.14 8.17
C GLU A 58 -3.50 -5.78 8.66
N GLU A 59 -3.17 -5.42 9.90
CA GLU A 59 -3.47 -4.11 10.47
C GLU A 59 -2.90 -2.96 9.64
N LYS A 60 -1.64 -3.08 9.21
CA LYS A 60 -0.97 -2.03 8.41
C LYS A 60 -1.47 -2.00 6.97
N LEU A 61 -1.85 -3.16 6.41
CA LEU A 61 -2.51 -3.24 5.10
C LEU A 61 -3.85 -2.51 5.13
N SER A 62 -4.68 -2.79 6.13
CA SER A 62 -5.99 -2.16 6.29
C SER A 62 -5.88 -0.64 6.45
N LEU A 63 -4.93 -0.15 7.27
CA LEU A 63 -4.69 1.28 7.43
C LEU A 63 -4.16 1.96 6.15
N LEU A 64 -3.38 1.25 5.33
CA LEU A 64 -2.95 1.76 4.03
C LEU A 64 -4.14 1.87 3.08
N GLU A 65 -4.96 0.83 2.97
CA GLU A 65 -6.15 0.84 2.11
C GLU A 65 -7.09 1.99 2.47
N GLU A 66 -7.42 2.14 3.76
CA GLU A 66 -8.28 3.22 4.26
C GLU A 66 -7.70 4.60 3.90
N LEU A 67 -6.42 4.83 4.21
CA LEU A 67 -5.76 6.10 3.90
C LEU A 67 -5.76 6.38 2.40
N LEU A 68 -5.43 5.39 1.57
CA LEU A 68 -5.32 5.54 0.13
C LEU A 68 -6.69 5.83 -0.48
N GLN A 69 -7.73 5.13 -0.05
CA GLN A 69 -9.09 5.34 -0.52
C GLN A 69 -9.64 6.70 -0.08
N VAL A 70 -9.49 7.07 1.20
CA VAL A 70 -10.01 8.34 1.73
C VAL A 70 -9.32 9.54 1.09
N LYS A 71 -8.00 9.47 0.93
CA LYS A 71 -7.21 10.63 0.49
C LYS A 71 -7.05 10.73 -1.02
N TYR A 72 -7.01 9.59 -1.70
CA TYR A 72 -6.69 9.53 -3.13
C TYR A 72 -7.70 8.73 -3.96
N GLY A 73 -8.78 8.20 -3.35
CA GLY A 73 -9.75 7.35 -4.04
C GLY A 73 -10.25 7.92 -5.37
N LYS A 74 -10.55 9.22 -5.41
CA LYS A 74 -10.99 9.92 -6.62
C LYS A 74 -9.96 9.87 -7.76
N LEU A 75 -8.66 9.86 -7.43
CA LEU A 75 -7.59 9.78 -8.43
C LEU A 75 -7.53 8.40 -9.10
N PHE A 76 -8.04 7.36 -8.44
CA PHE A 76 -8.11 6.01 -8.98
C PHE A 76 -9.41 5.76 -9.76
N GLU A 77 -10.42 6.61 -9.60
CA GLU A 77 -11.68 6.57 -10.37
C GLU A 77 -11.53 7.25 -11.74
N GLU A 78 -10.62 8.20 -11.88
CA GLU A 78 -10.36 8.94 -13.13
C GLU A 78 -9.50 8.17 -14.16
N GLU A 79 -9.00 6.98 -13.82
CA GLU A 79 -8.21 6.09 -14.71
C GLU A 79 -9.03 4.96 -15.37
N LEU A 80 -10.37 5.00 -15.30
CA LEU A 80 -11.31 4.08 -15.98
C LEU A 80 -12.19 4.81 -16.99
#